data_AF-A0A1B7MMB6-F1
#
_entry.id   AF-A0A1B7MMB6-F1
#
_cell.length_a   1.000
_cell.length_b   1.000
_cell.length_c   1.000
_cell.angle_alpha   90.00
_cell.angle_beta   90.00
_cell.angle_gamma   90.00
#
_symmetry.space_group_name_H-M   'P 1'
#
loop_
_entity.id
_entity.type
_entity.pdbx_description
1 polymer ?
#
loop_
_entity_poly.entity_id
_entity_poly.type
_entity_poly.pdbx_seq_one_letter_code
_entity_poly.pdbx_strand_id
1 'polypeptide(L)'
;MAKDVSALRLEPSTTGEFSKTQTLQIGIATILVLEYSFFLSEQGTQESAKIIESAAAEYQRSGTPAAVQEAVKDVLSQGHAHEELCKMIIDIILRNRMSKVVQE
;
A
#
# COMPACT_ATOMS: atom_id res chain seq x y z
N MET A 1 -9.14 -44.09 -16.52
CA MET A 1 -8.24 -43.05 -17.07
C MET A 1 -8.45 -41.79 -16.26
N ALA A 2 -7.42 -41.43 -15.49
CA ALA A 2 -7.40 -40.26 -14.63
C ALA A 2 -7.31 -38.97 -15.46
N LYS A 3 -8.00 -37.91 -15.02
CA LYS A 3 -7.60 -36.53 -15.32
C LYS A 3 -7.23 -35.89 -13.99
N ASP A 4 -5.93 -35.68 -13.85
CA ASP A 4 -5.24 -35.01 -12.77
C ASP A 4 -5.96 -33.73 -12.32
N VAL A 5 -6.32 -33.65 -11.05
CA VAL A 5 -6.72 -32.42 -10.34
C VAL A 5 -5.46 -31.72 -9.78
N SER A 6 -4.29 -32.04 -10.31
CA SER A 6 -2.99 -31.56 -9.83
C SER A 6 -2.64 -30.12 -10.28
N ALA A 7 -3.51 -29.43 -11.01
CA ALA A 7 -3.26 -28.06 -11.50
C ALA A 7 -3.53 -26.96 -10.45
N LEU A 8 -4.05 -27.30 -9.27
CA LEU A 8 -4.22 -26.36 -8.14
C LEU A 8 -3.26 -26.66 -6.99
N ARG A 9 -2.15 -27.35 -7.28
CA ARG A 9 -1.04 -27.42 -6.34
C ARG A 9 -0.34 -26.06 -6.38
N LEU A 10 -0.79 -25.15 -5.50
CA LEU A 10 0.09 -24.13 -4.96
C LEU A 10 1.21 -24.89 -4.28
N GLU A 11 2.28 -25.17 -5.03
CA GLU A 11 3.55 -25.52 -4.46
C GLU A 11 3.89 -24.38 -3.47
N PRO A 12 4.13 -24.66 -2.18
CA PRO A 12 4.65 -23.67 -1.26
C PRO A 12 6.11 -23.44 -1.66
N SER A 13 6.32 -22.72 -2.76
CA SER A 13 7.63 -22.26 -3.16
C SER A 13 8.03 -21.17 -2.20
N THR A 14 8.79 -21.57 -1.18
CA THR A 14 9.48 -20.73 -0.19
C THR A 14 8.56 -19.79 0.58
N THR A 15 8.42 -20.04 1.88
CA THR A 15 8.06 -19.05 2.88
C THR A 15 8.94 -17.81 2.66
N GLY A 16 8.48 -16.86 1.86
CA GLY A 16 9.15 -15.59 1.66
C GLY A 16 9.02 -14.84 2.96
N GLU A 17 10.08 -14.81 3.77
CA GLU A 17 10.18 -13.84 4.85
C GLU A 17 10.13 -12.46 4.21
N PHE A 18 8.94 -11.84 4.23
CA PHE A 18 8.84 -10.43 3.90
C PHE A 18 9.71 -9.68 4.90
N SER A 19 10.64 -8.88 4.40
CA SER A 19 11.39 -7.98 5.27
C SER A 19 10.39 -7.04 5.96
N LYS A 20 10.69 -6.63 7.21
CA LYS A 20 9.87 -5.66 7.95
C LYS A 20 9.57 -4.41 7.11
N THR A 21 10.55 -3.98 6.31
CA THR A 21 10.45 -2.89 5.34
C THR A 21 9.37 -3.15 4.29
N GLN A 22 9.38 -4.31 3.64
CA GLN A 22 8.38 -4.66 2.62
C GLN A 22 6.98 -4.79 3.21
N THR A 23 6.84 -5.43 4.37
CA THR A 23 5.55 -5.55 5.05
C THR A 23 4.98 -4.17 5.37
N LEU A 24 5.81 -3.26 5.90
CA LEU A 24 5.38 -1.91 6.23
C LEU A 24 5.03 -1.09 4.99
N GLN A 25 5.82 -1.19 3.92
CA GLN A 25 5.53 -0.53 2.64
C GLN A 25 4.19 -1.01 2.04
N ILE A 26 3.94 -2.32 2.02
CA ILE A 26 2.68 -2.88 1.52
C ILE A 26 1.50 -2.40 2.37
N GLY A 27 1.65 -2.38 3.70
CA GLY A 27 0.63 -1.87 4.62
C GLY A 27 0.28 -0.41 4.35
N ILE A 28 1.30 0.46 4.24
CA ILE A 28 1.10 1.89 3.94
C ILE A 28 0.48 2.07 2.55
N ALA A 29 0.98 1.39 1.52
CA ALA A 29 0.44 1.46 0.17
C ALA A 29 -1.04 1.06 0.13
N THR A 30 -1.40 -0.02 0.84
CA THR A 30 -2.78 -0.50 0.93
C THR A 30 -3.69 0.55 1.55
N ILE A 31 -3.27 1.18 2.66
CA ILE A 31 -4.05 2.23 3.33
C ILE A 31 -4.25 3.43 2.39
N LEU A 32 -3.20 3.87 1.68
CA LEU A 32 -3.29 5.00 0.75
C LEU A 32 -4.21 4.71 -0.44
N VAL A 33 -4.13 3.52 -1.02
CA VAL A 33 -5.02 3.11 -2.12
C VAL A 33 -6.47 3.06 -1.66
N LEU A 34 -6.75 2.49 -0.48
CA LEU A 34 -8.10 2.45 0.08
C LEU A 34 -8.64 3.84 0.41
N GLU A 35 -7.80 4.70 1.00
CA GLU A 35 -8.13 6.09 1.32
C GLU A 35 -8.53 6.87 0.06
N TYR A 36 -7.76 6.74 -1.02
CA TYR A 36 -8.07 7.41 -2.27
C TYR A 36 -9.24 6.77 -3.02
N SER A 37 -9.40 5.45 -2.92
CA SER A 37 -10.59 4.75 -3.44
C SER A 37 -11.86 5.30 -2.80
N PHE A 38 -11.86 5.48 -1.49
CA PHE A 38 -12.98 6.08 -0.77
C PHE A 38 -13.24 7.53 -1.24
N PHE A 39 -12.18 8.33 -1.39
CA PHE A 39 -12.30 9.69 -1.92
C PHE A 39 -12.89 9.76 -3.33
N LEU A 40 -12.50 8.85 -4.23
CA LEU A 40 -13.06 8.77 -5.59
C LEU A 40 -14.53 8.31 -5.58
N SER A 41 -14.90 7.39 -4.68
CA SER A 41 -16.29 6.94 -4.49
C SER A 41 -17.21 8.10 -4.14
N GLU A 42 -16.79 8.99 -3.24
CA GLU A 42 -17.58 10.15 -2.82
C GLU A 42 -17.80 11.17 -3.95
N GLN A 43 -16.94 11.20 -4.97
CA GLN A 43 -17.10 12.10 -6.13
C GLN A 43 -18.10 11.60 -7.17
N GLY A 44 -18.57 10.35 -7.07
CA GLY A 44 -19.54 9.76 -8.00
C GLY A 44 -19.03 9.61 -9.44
N THR A 45 -17.71 9.67 -9.65
CA THR A 45 -17.10 9.76 -10.98
C THR A 45 -16.88 8.41 -11.67
N GLN A 46 -16.98 7.27 -10.97
CA GLN A 46 -16.68 5.96 -11.55
C GLN A 46 -17.53 4.81 -10.98
N GLU A 47 -17.64 3.75 -11.79
CA GLU A 47 -18.14 2.43 -11.40
C GLU A 47 -17.22 1.80 -10.33
N SER A 48 -17.79 1.19 -9.29
CA SER A 48 -17.07 0.73 -8.09
C SER A 48 -15.87 -0.19 -8.36
N ALA A 49 -15.95 -1.03 -9.40
CA ALA A 49 -14.84 -1.91 -9.79
C ALA A 49 -13.61 -1.14 -10.32
N LYS A 50 -13.81 0.01 -10.97
CA LYS A 50 -12.73 0.82 -11.55
C LYS A 50 -12.09 1.77 -10.54
N ILE A 51 -12.73 1.99 -9.40
CA ILE A 51 -12.25 2.91 -8.36
C ILE A 51 -10.93 2.41 -7.77
N ILE A 52 -10.86 1.14 -7.37
CA ILE A 52 -9.65 0.56 -6.77
C ILE A 52 -8.52 0.51 -7.79
N GLU A 53 -8.81 0.13 -9.04
CA GLU A 53 -7.82 0.12 -10.12
C GLU A 53 -7.28 1.53 -10.39
N SER A 54 -8.15 2.54 -10.46
CA SER A 54 -7.75 3.93 -10.66
C SER A 54 -6.93 4.46 -9.49
N ALA A 55 -7.27 4.07 -8.25
CA ALA A 55 -6.48 4.46 -7.08
C ALA A 55 -5.11 3.78 -7.02
N ALA A 56 -5.04 2.50 -7.38
CA ALA A 56 -3.76 1.79 -7.52
C ALA A 56 -2.89 2.42 -8.63
N ALA A 57 -3.51 2.77 -9.77
CA ALA A 57 -2.81 3.44 -10.86
C ALA A 57 -2.29 4.82 -10.44
N GLU A 58 -3.08 5.61 -9.70
CA GLU A 58 -2.62 6.91 -9.18
C GLU A 58 -1.46 6.74 -8.20
N TYR A 59 -1.54 5.76 -7.29
CA TYR A 59 -0.45 5.43 -6.39
C TYR A 59 0.84 5.14 -7.17
N GLN A 60 0.79 4.25 -8.16
CA GLN A 60 1.97 3.88 -8.97
C GLN A 60 2.52 5.03 -9.83
N ARG A 61 1.65 5.89 -10.36
CA ARG A 61 2.01 7.03 -11.22
C ARG A 61 2.58 8.20 -10.42
N SER A 62 2.14 8.37 -9.19
CA SER A 62 2.56 9.46 -8.32
C SER A 62 4.00 9.27 -7.79
N GLY A 63 4.56 10.32 -7.19
CA GLY A 63 5.82 10.22 -6.43
C GLY A 63 5.68 9.49 -5.08
N THR A 64 4.46 9.09 -4.71
CA THR A 64 4.12 8.51 -3.41
C THR A 64 4.87 7.22 -3.09
N PRO A 65 5.04 6.24 -4.02
CA PRO A 65 5.74 5.00 -3.72
C PRO A 65 7.20 5.22 -3.32
N ALA A 66 7.89 6.12 -4.03
CA ALA A 66 9.27 6.49 -3.73
C ALA A 66 9.36 7.21 -2.37
N ALA A 67 8.45 8.16 -2.10
CA ALA A 67 8.41 8.87 -0.83
C ALA A 67 8.14 7.94 0.37
N VAL A 68 7.21 6.99 0.22
CA VAL A 68 6.94 5.95 1.24
C VAL A 68 8.15 5.04 1.42
N GLN A 69 8.80 4.63 0.33
CA GLN A 69 9.98 3.76 0.41
C GLN A 69 11.10 4.40 1.22
N GLU A 70 11.44 5.66 0.95
CA GLU A 70 12.49 6.37 1.68
C GLU A 70 12.10 6.61 3.14
N ALA A 71 10.87 7.07 3.41
CA ALA A 71 10.43 7.33 4.78
C ALA A 71 10.39 6.04 5.64
N VAL A 72 10.02 4.90 5.06
CA VAL A 72 10.04 3.62 5.76
C VAL A 72 11.47 3.17 6.09
N LYS A 73 12.43 3.37 5.17
CA LYS A 73 13.84 3.06 5.44
C LYS A 73 14.36 3.90 6.59
N ASP A 74 14.06 5.20 6.59
CA ASP A 74 14.50 6.13 7.62
C ASP A 74 13.97 5.72 9.01
N VAL A 75 12.66 5.44 9.10
CA VAL A 75 12.02 5.07 10.37
C VAL A 75 12.50 3.72 10.90
N LEU A 76 12.78 2.75 10.02
CA LEU A 76 13.29 1.43 10.44
C LEU A 76 14.80 1.43 10.74
N SER A 77 15.55 2.42 10.26
CA SER A 77 16.98 2.57 10.57
C SER A 77 17.23 3.02 12.01
N GLN A 78 16.21 3.56 12.67
CA GLN A 78 16.28 4.11 14.01
C GLN A 78 15.69 3.12 15.03
N GLY A 79 16.36 2.94 16.17
CA GLY A 79 15.97 2.02 17.25
C GLY A 79 14.80 2.53 18.09
N HIS A 80 13.68 2.90 17.46
CA HIS A 80 12.53 3.51 18.11
C HIS A 80 11.75 2.54 19.00
N ALA A 81 11.14 3.09 20.05
CA ALA A 81 10.12 2.37 20.81
C ALA A 81 8.88 2.12 19.93
N HIS A 82 8.12 1.07 20.23
CA HIS A 82 6.96 0.66 19.43
C HIS A 82 5.92 1.79 19.25
N GLU A 83 5.63 2.56 20.29
CA GLU A 83 4.67 3.66 20.23
C GLU A 83 5.12 4.81 19.32
N GLU A 84 6.43 5.10 19.32
CA GLU A 84 7.02 6.12 18.45
C GLU A 84 6.98 5.67 16.98
N LEU A 85 7.31 4.40 16.73
CA LEU A 85 7.22 3.79 15.41
C LEU A 85 5.80 3.89 14.84
N CYS A 86 4.77 3.57 15.63
CA CYS A 86 3.37 3.69 15.21
C CYS A 86 3.01 5.14 14.85
N LYS A 87 3.42 6.13 15.65
CA LYS A 87 3.20 7.56 15.34
C LYS A 87 3.88 7.96 14.04
N MET A 88 5.12 7.54 13.82
CA MET A 88 5.84 7.84 12.59
C MET A 88 5.19 7.20 11.36
N ILE A 89 4.68 5.98 11.47
CA ILE A 89 3.96 5.31 10.37
C ILE A 89 2.68 6.09 10.02
N ILE A 90 1.92 6.53 11.03
CA ILE A 90 0.74 7.38 10.82
C ILE A 90 1.13 8.68 10.13
N ASP A 91 2.21 9.33 10.58
CA ASP A 91 2.74 10.54 9.95
C ASP A 91 3.12 10.32 8.48
N ILE A 92 3.75 9.19 8.15
CA ILE A 92 4.08 8.83 6.76
C ILE A 92 2.79 8.74 5.94
N ILE A 93 1.77 8.03 6.43
CA ILE A 93 0.49 7.89 5.74
C ILE A 93 -0.13 9.26 5.51
N LEU A 94 -0.24 10.10 6.55
CA LEU A 94 -0.83 11.43 6.46
C LEU A 94 -0.09 12.34 5.47
N ARG A 95 1.23 12.33 5.48
CA ARG A 95 2.06 13.10 4.54
C ARG A 95 1.99 12.58 3.11
N ASN A 96 1.57 11.34 2.89
CA ASN A 96 1.52 10.72 1.57
C ASN A 96 0.08 10.45 1.07
N ARG A 97 -0.94 10.95 1.79
CA ARG A 97 -2.34 10.89 1.33
C ARG A 97 -2.47 11.42 -0.09
N MET A 98 -3.23 10.70 -0.92
CA MET A 98 -3.39 11.05 -2.34
C MET A 98 -4.60 11.94 -2.57
N SER A 99 -5.57 11.97 -1.64
CA SER A 99 -6.74 12.87 -1.70
C SER A 99 -6.45 14.34 -1.36
N LYS A 100 -5.17 14.73 -1.23
CA LYS A 100 -4.83 16.11 -0.91
C LYS A 100 -5.43 17.03 -1.97
N VAL A 101 -6.23 17.99 -1.49
CA VAL A 101 -6.70 19.11 -2.29
C VAL A 101 -5.46 19.73 -2.92
N VAL A 102 -5.31 19.63 -4.23
CA VAL A 102 -4.33 20.41 -4.96
C VAL A 102 -4.74 21.86 -4.72
N GLN A 103 -4.08 22.55 -3.79
CA GLN A 103 -4.07 24.00 -3.84
C GLN A 103 -3.18 24.34 -5.02
N GLU A 104 -3.83 24.68 -6.13
CA GLU A 104 -3.24 25.41 -7.25
C GLU A 104 -2.63 26.73 -6.78
#